data_AF-X0T8I3-F1
#
_entry.id   AF-X0T8I3-F1
#
_cell.length_a   1.000
_cell.length_b   1.000
_cell.length_c   1.000
_cell.angle_alpha   90.00
_cell.angle_beta   90.00
_cell.angle_gamma   90.00
#
_symmetry.space_group_name_H-M   'P 1'
#
loop_
_entity.id
_entity.type
_entity.pdbx_description
1 polymer ?
#
loop_
_entity_poly.entity_id
_entity_poly.type
_entity_poly.pdbx_seq_one_letter_code
_entity_poly.pdbx_strand_id
1 'polypeptide(L)'
;YHIPVDVRGTLTGLRLDPGSAPGSVEVDRIEVSRATLHPLEIERVETGDREVAVHIRNHGEKPLNCMVGREAVTMEGARARRIVLDADGEAPFEAFHIVVKAEGLPDIRRTVFLHRPHATTDWIVRRSKGLTLRLARDGSGARLERKGEVAAIIAPLVHVEGDVPRLRLVEERNTLRFRGEGVTVSVALRGNEVAVS
;
A
#
# COMPACT_ATOMS: atom_id res chain seq x y z
N TYR A 1 31.39 8.80 19.25
CA TYR A 1 31.17 7.39 19.63
C TYR A 1 29.92 6.91 18.91
N HIS A 2 29.82 5.62 18.57
CA HIS A 2 28.64 5.06 17.91
C HIS A 2 27.77 4.34 18.95
N ILE A 3 26.52 4.77 19.13
CA ILE A 3 25.55 4.09 20.01
C ILE A 3 24.55 3.34 19.13
N PRO A 4 24.62 2.01 19.05
CA PRO A 4 23.56 1.24 18.42
C PRO A 4 22.33 1.26 19.34
N VAL A 5 21.17 1.61 18.77
CA VAL A 5 19.87 1.53 19.45
C VAL A 5 19.08 0.42 18.78
N ASP A 6 18.85 -0.68 19.49
CA ASP A 6 18.02 -1.78 19.01
C ASP A 6 16.54 -1.43 19.18
N VAL A 7 15.82 -1.34 18.06
CA VAL A 7 14.38 -1.04 18.04
C VAL A 7 13.63 -2.31 17.68
N ARG A 8 12.93 -2.89 18.67
CA ARG A 8 12.03 -4.03 18.47
C ARG A 8 10.69 -3.54 17.89
N GLY A 9 10.71 -3.00 16.67
CA GLY A 9 9.50 -2.51 15.98
C GLY A 9 9.77 -1.37 14.99
N THR A 10 8.71 -0.71 14.55
CA THR A 10 8.81 0.48 13.69
C THR A 10 9.22 1.68 14.52
N LEU A 11 10.34 2.32 14.16
CA LEU A 11 10.72 3.61 14.74
C LEU A 11 9.72 4.68 14.26
N THR A 12 8.81 5.11 15.13
CA THR A 12 7.80 6.14 14.82
C THR A 12 8.24 7.55 15.19
N GLY A 13 9.32 7.68 15.96
CA GLY A 13 9.92 8.95 16.32
C GLY A 13 11.23 8.77 17.09
N LEU A 14 12.14 9.73 16.94
CA LEU A 14 13.37 9.83 17.74
C LEU A 14 13.35 11.19 18.43
N ARG A 15 13.42 11.19 19.76
CA ARG A 15 13.51 12.40 20.57
C ARG A 15 14.85 12.42 21.30
N LEU A 16 15.55 13.54 21.18
CA LEU A 16 16.79 13.81 21.91
C LEU A 16 16.52 15.00 22.84
N ASP A 17 16.50 14.74 24.15
CA ASP A 17 16.37 15.79 25.16
C ASP A 17 17.74 16.06 25.79
N PRO A 18 18.20 17.32 25.86
CA PRO A 18 19.42 17.66 26.57
C PRO A 18 19.25 17.39 28.07
N GLY A 19 20.28 16.81 28.70
CA GLY A 19 20.35 16.62 30.15
C GLY A 19 20.59 17.93 30.91
N SER A 20 20.59 17.88 32.24
CA SER A 20 20.69 19.06 33.11
C SER A 20 22.11 19.47 33.50
N ALA A 21 23.14 18.81 32.95
CA ALA A 21 24.53 19.12 33.27
C ALA A 21 25.03 20.34 32.46
N PRO A 22 25.88 21.22 33.02
CA PRO A 22 26.51 22.30 32.27
C PRO A 22 27.37 21.76 31.11
N GLY A 23 27.21 22.33 29.91
CA GLY A 23 28.02 21.96 28.73
C GLY A 23 27.27 22.14 27.40
N SER A 24 27.92 21.79 26.30
CA SER A 24 27.34 21.75 24.96
C SER A 24 27.40 20.32 24.39
N VAL A 25 26.33 19.91 23.70
CA VAL A 25 26.29 18.66 22.93
C VAL A 25 26.13 19.03 21.46
N GLU A 26 27.02 18.50 20.62
CA GLU A 26 26.95 18.64 19.18
C GLU A 26 26.71 17.25 18.57
N VAL A 27 25.70 17.15 17.69
CA VAL A 27 25.36 15.91 16.99
C VAL A 27 25.72 16.11 15.52
N ASP A 28 26.76 15.43 15.08
CA ASP A 28 27.24 15.49 13.70
C ASP A 28 26.28 14.76 12.73
N ARG A 29 25.85 13.54 13.09
CA ARG A 29 24.95 12.74 12.25
C ARG A 29 24.07 11.81 13.07
N ILE A 30 22.82 11.67 12.63
CA ILE A 30 21.91 10.58 13.03
C ILE A 30 21.50 9.87 11.75
N GLU A 31 21.62 8.55 11.72
CA GLU A 31 21.21 7.73 10.60
C GLU A 31 20.37 6.56 11.11
N VAL A 32 19.19 6.37 10.49
CA VAL A 32 18.41 5.16 10.68
C VAL A 32 18.86 4.17 9.60
N SER A 33 19.68 3.21 10.00
CA SER A 33 20.12 2.12 9.13
C SER A 33 19.51 0.80 9.61
N ARG A 34 19.18 -0.08 8.66
CA ARG A 34 18.83 -1.47 8.99
C ARG A 34 20.12 -2.17 9.40
N ALA A 35 20.19 -2.69 10.62
CA ALA A 35 21.37 -3.41 11.11
C ALA A 35 21.73 -4.63 10.23
N THR A 36 20.75 -5.21 9.53
CA THR A 36 20.96 -6.24 8.50
C THR A 36 19.90 -6.10 7.43
N LEU A 37 20.30 -6.13 6.16
CA LEU A 37 19.35 -6.17 5.05
C LEU A 37 18.67 -7.52 5.00
N HIS A 38 17.35 -7.53 4.82
CA HIS A 38 16.63 -8.77 4.56
C HIS A 38 17.14 -9.36 3.24
N PRO A 39 17.56 -10.65 3.20
CA PRO A 39 18.15 -11.23 2.00
C PRO A 39 17.14 -11.40 0.86
N LEU A 40 15.86 -11.58 1.19
CA LEU A 40 14.77 -11.57 0.21
C LEU A 40 14.26 -10.15 -0.06
N GLU A 41 13.90 -9.87 -1.31
CA GLU A 41 13.28 -8.63 -1.76
C GLU A 41 12.12 -8.93 -2.71
N ILE A 42 10.99 -8.23 -2.55
CA ILE A 42 9.94 -8.19 -3.57
C ILE A 42 10.31 -7.12 -4.61
N GLU A 43 11.07 -7.53 -5.64
CA GLU A 43 11.63 -6.61 -6.64
C GLU A 43 10.56 -6.00 -7.57
N ARG A 44 9.50 -6.76 -7.85
CA ARG A 44 8.45 -6.37 -8.80
C ARG A 44 7.14 -7.10 -8.47
N VAL A 45 6.03 -6.40 -8.71
CA VAL A 45 4.69 -6.98 -8.65
C VAL A 45 3.93 -6.58 -9.91
N GLU A 46 3.23 -7.53 -10.50
CA GLU A 46 2.33 -7.33 -11.63
C GLU A 46 0.92 -7.75 -11.19
N THR A 47 -0.07 -6.91 -11.51
CA THR A 47 -1.47 -7.14 -11.11
C THR A 47 -2.31 -7.42 -12.34
N GLY A 48 -3.04 -8.54 -12.32
CA GLY A 48 -4.15 -8.83 -13.22
C GLY A 48 -5.49 -8.76 -12.46
N ASP A 49 -6.58 -9.13 -13.15
CA ASP A 49 -7.93 -9.09 -12.58
C ASP A 49 -8.14 -10.13 -11.47
N ARG A 50 -7.47 -11.29 -11.58
CA ARG A 50 -7.62 -12.43 -10.67
C ARG A 50 -6.30 -13.03 -10.20
N GLU A 51 -5.19 -12.43 -10.58
CA GLU A 51 -3.86 -12.93 -10.20
C GLU A 51 -2.93 -11.77 -9.88
N VAL A 52 -1.98 -12.04 -8.99
CA VAL A 52 -0.88 -11.15 -8.66
C VAL A 52 0.42 -11.93 -8.84
N ALA A 53 1.25 -11.49 -9.80
CA ALA A 53 2.56 -12.07 -10.01
C ALA A 53 3.61 -11.31 -9.20
N VAL A 54 4.26 -12.02 -8.28
CA VAL A 54 5.28 -11.50 -7.38
C VAL A 54 6.63 -12.01 -7.83
N HIS A 55 7.56 -11.09 -8.08
CA HIS A 55 8.94 -11.41 -8.34
C HIS A 55 9.72 -11.21 -7.04
N ILE A 56 10.30 -12.29 -6.53
CA ILE A 56 11.11 -12.27 -5.32
C ILE A 56 12.54 -12.57 -5.71
N ARG A 57 13.49 -11.80 -5.19
CA ARG A 57 14.93 -12.05 -5.32
C ARG A 57 15.53 -12.44 -3.99
N ASN A 58 16.35 -13.48 -3.97
CA ASN A 58 17.26 -13.77 -2.87
C ASN A 58 18.64 -13.21 -3.21
N HIS A 59 19.06 -12.18 -2.48
CA HIS A 59 20.38 -11.56 -2.59
C HIS A 59 21.46 -12.32 -1.82
N GLY A 60 21.08 -13.27 -0.95
CA GLY A 60 22.02 -14.15 -0.27
C GLY A 60 22.57 -15.23 -1.19
N GLU A 61 23.71 -15.81 -0.81
CA GLU A 61 24.35 -16.89 -1.59
C GLU A 61 23.69 -18.27 -1.36
N LYS A 62 23.00 -18.44 -0.23
CA LYS A 62 22.39 -19.72 0.16
C LYS A 62 20.90 -19.75 -0.16
N PRO A 63 20.35 -20.92 -0.53
CA PRO A 63 18.93 -21.08 -0.71
C PRO A 63 18.17 -20.84 0.59
N LEU A 64 16.97 -20.27 0.48
CA LEU A 64 16.07 -20.03 1.61
C LEU A 64 14.70 -20.65 1.32
N ASN A 65 14.18 -21.39 2.28
CA ASN A 65 12.80 -21.85 2.24
C ASN A 65 11.90 -20.72 2.73
N CYS A 66 10.91 -20.36 1.92
CA CYS A 66 9.94 -19.35 2.26
C CYS A 66 8.51 -19.77 1.91
N MET A 67 7.55 -19.12 2.54
CA MET A 67 6.14 -19.18 2.21
C MET A 67 5.72 -17.86 1.60
N VAL A 68 5.11 -17.89 0.42
CA VAL A 68 4.62 -16.72 -0.30
C VAL A 68 3.12 -16.90 -0.49
N GLY A 69 2.33 -16.14 0.29
CA GLY A 69 0.91 -16.44 0.43
C GLY A 69 0.70 -17.85 1.01
N ARG A 70 0.15 -18.77 0.20
CA ARG A 70 -0.04 -20.19 0.57
C ARG A 70 0.98 -21.14 -0.08
N GLU A 71 1.86 -20.63 -0.94
CA GLU A 71 2.82 -21.45 -1.68
C GLU A 71 4.13 -21.59 -0.88
N ALA A 72 4.59 -22.83 -0.69
CA ALA A 72 5.91 -23.11 -0.15
C ALA A 72 6.94 -23.14 -1.30
N VAL A 73 7.97 -22.31 -1.18
CA VAL A 73 8.93 -22.05 -2.26
C VAL A 73 10.35 -22.04 -1.71
N THR A 74 11.28 -22.70 -2.39
CA THR A 74 12.72 -22.52 -2.17
C THR A 74 13.23 -21.43 -3.12
N MET A 75 13.81 -20.39 -2.53
CA MET A 75 14.45 -19.27 -3.20
C MET A 75 15.95 -19.51 -3.27
N GLU A 76 16.42 -19.96 -4.44
CA GLU A 76 17.83 -20.17 -4.71
C GLU A 76 18.66 -18.90 -4.50
N GLY A 77 19.89 -19.05 -4.01
CA GLY A 77 20.79 -17.93 -3.77
C GLY A 77 21.12 -17.15 -5.05
N ALA A 78 21.25 -15.83 -4.91
CA ALA A 78 21.52 -14.87 -5.98
C ALA A 78 20.55 -14.95 -7.18
N ARG A 79 19.34 -15.49 -6.98
CA ARG A 79 18.34 -15.68 -8.04
C ARG A 79 17.02 -15.01 -7.71
N ALA A 80 16.30 -14.66 -8.77
CA ALA A 80 14.93 -14.22 -8.72
C ALA A 80 13.98 -15.33 -9.19
N ARG A 81 12.77 -15.35 -8.63
CA ARG A 81 11.70 -16.27 -9.02
C ARG A 81 10.38 -15.50 -9.10
N ARG A 82 9.61 -15.80 -10.14
CA ARG A 82 8.23 -15.34 -10.31
C ARG A 82 7.29 -16.36 -9.67
N ILE A 83 6.37 -15.87 -8.84
CA ILE A 83 5.35 -16.65 -8.14
C ILE A 83 4.00 -16.00 -8.45
N VAL A 84 3.00 -16.82 -8.79
CA VAL A 84 1.65 -16.33 -9.11
C VAL A 84 0.73 -16.64 -7.94
N LEU A 85 0.07 -15.61 -7.42
CA LEU A 85 -0.90 -15.73 -6.34
C LEU A 85 -2.29 -15.47 -6.88
N ASP A 86 -3.24 -16.32 -6.48
CA ASP A 86 -4.65 -16.08 -6.76
C ASP A 86 -5.14 -14.87 -5.96
N ALA A 87 -5.80 -13.95 -6.67
CA ALA A 87 -6.44 -12.77 -6.10
C ALA A 87 -7.95 -12.95 -6.09
N ASP A 88 -8.41 -13.74 -5.12
CA ASP A 88 -9.82 -13.92 -4.81
C ASP A 88 -10.50 -12.55 -4.57
N GLY A 89 -11.79 -12.45 -4.93
CA GLY A 89 -12.60 -11.26 -4.70
C GLY A 89 -13.28 -10.75 -5.97
N GLU A 90 -14.36 -10.00 -5.75
CA GLU A 90 -15.25 -9.51 -6.82
C GLU A 90 -15.40 -7.98 -6.78
N ALA A 91 -14.77 -7.30 -5.82
CA ALA A 91 -14.84 -5.85 -5.70
C ALA A 91 -14.05 -5.17 -6.85
N PRO A 92 -14.52 -4.02 -7.36
CA PRO A 92 -13.83 -3.27 -8.41
C PRO A 92 -12.48 -2.72 -7.99
N PHE A 93 -12.31 -2.44 -6.69
CA PHE A 93 -11.07 -1.99 -6.09
C PHE A 93 -10.84 -2.77 -4.80
N GLU A 94 -9.67 -3.38 -4.67
CA GLU A 94 -9.36 -4.23 -3.52
C GLU A 94 -7.89 -4.17 -3.15
N ALA A 95 -7.59 -4.19 -1.85
CA ALA A 95 -6.23 -4.35 -1.36
C ALA A 95 -5.87 -5.84 -1.34
N PHE A 96 -4.70 -6.16 -1.91
CA PHE A 96 -4.13 -7.49 -1.88
C PHE A 96 -2.81 -7.46 -1.12
N HIS A 97 -2.73 -8.25 -0.04
CA HIS A 97 -1.57 -8.28 0.85
C HIS A 97 -0.65 -9.43 0.48
N ILE A 98 0.54 -9.10 -0.03
CA ILE A 98 1.61 -10.06 -0.26
C ILE A 98 2.39 -10.20 1.04
N VAL A 99 2.50 -11.43 1.54
CA VAL A 99 3.32 -11.76 2.71
C VAL A 99 4.31 -12.84 2.31
N VAL A 100 5.59 -12.56 2.53
CA VAL A 100 6.71 -13.50 2.36
C VAL A 100 7.27 -13.82 3.73
N LYS A 101 7.25 -15.09 4.12
CA LYS A 101 7.75 -15.58 5.41
C LYS A 101 8.94 -16.50 5.17
N ALA A 102 10.03 -16.31 5.89
CA ALA A 102 11.18 -17.20 5.89
C ALA A 102 11.61 -17.47 7.33
N GLU A 103 12.05 -18.69 7.61
CA GLU A 103 12.43 -19.09 8.96
C GLU A 103 13.58 -18.22 9.49
N GLY A 104 13.44 -17.72 10.71
CA GLY A 104 14.46 -16.87 11.36
C GLY A 104 14.55 -15.44 10.80
N LEU A 105 13.67 -15.04 9.88
CA LEU A 105 13.63 -13.71 9.28
C LEU A 105 12.28 -13.01 9.52
N PRO A 106 12.25 -11.67 9.61
CA PRO A 106 11.00 -10.94 9.72
C PRO A 106 10.20 -11.02 8.41
N ASP A 107 8.88 -11.03 8.50
CA ASP A 107 7.99 -11.03 7.33
C ASP A 107 8.28 -9.83 6.41
N ILE A 108 8.34 -10.08 5.10
CA ILE A 108 8.22 -9.00 4.10
C ILE A 108 6.75 -8.87 3.73
N ARG A 109 6.24 -7.63 3.83
CA ARG A 109 4.85 -7.30 3.49
C ARG A 109 4.81 -6.25 2.40
N ARG A 110 3.92 -6.44 1.43
CA ARG A 110 3.63 -5.44 0.39
C ARG A 110 2.15 -5.50 0.05
N THR A 111 1.46 -4.38 0.21
CA THR A 111 0.10 -4.24 -0.32
C THR A 111 0.16 -3.77 -1.76
N VAL A 112 -0.65 -4.37 -2.63
CA VAL A 112 -0.99 -3.84 -3.95
C VAL A 112 -2.49 -3.63 -4.06
N PHE A 113 -2.91 -2.75 -4.97
CA PHE A 113 -4.31 -2.40 -5.14
C PHE A 113 -4.79 -2.89 -6.50
N LEU A 114 -5.76 -3.78 -6.48
CA LEU A 114 -6.33 -4.41 -7.66
C LEU A 114 -7.43 -3.53 -8.21
N HIS A 115 -7.46 -3.40 -9.54
CA HIS A 115 -8.58 -2.79 -10.26
C HIS A 115 -9.21 -3.84 -11.17
N ARG A 116 -10.48 -4.16 -10.93
CA ARG A 116 -11.24 -5.10 -11.75
C ARG A 116 -12.22 -4.32 -12.64
N PRO A 117 -11.91 -4.13 -13.94
CA PRO A 117 -12.68 -3.25 -14.81
C PRO A 117 -14.14 -3.71 -14.99
N HIS A 118 -14.37 -5.03 -14.95
CA HIS A 118 -15.68 -5.65 -15.17
C HIS A 118 -16.49 -5.93 -13.89
N ALA A 119 -15.92 -5.67 -12.71
CA ALA A 119 -16.63 -5.83 -11.45
C ALA A 119 -17.84 -4.89 -11.35
N THR A 120 -18.94 -5.40 -10.80
CA THR A 120 -20.16 -4.64 -10.55
C THR A 120 -20.12 -4.05 -9.14
N THR A 121 -20.50 -2.78 -9.01
CA THR A 121 -20.69 -2.12 -7.71
C THR A 121 -21.75 -1.03 -7.83
N ASP A 122 -22.17 -0.49 -6.69
CA ASP A 122 -23.02 0.70 -6.62
C ASP A 122 -22.17 1.95 -6.85
N TRP A 123 -22.33 2.55 -8.03
CA TRP A 123 -21.59 3.72 -8.46
C TRP A 123 -22.35 5.02 -8.14
N ILE A 124 -21.70 5.90 -7.41
CA ILE A 124 -22.08 7.31 -7.35
C ILE A 124 -21.47 8.02 -8.55
N VAL A 125 -22.32 8.62 -9.40
CA VAL A 125 -21.87 9.32 -10.61
C VAL A 125 -21.91 10.83 -10.39
N ARG A 126 -20.81 11.51 -10.72
CA ARG A 126 -20.72 12.97 -10.82
C ARG A 126 -20.21 13.36 -12.20
N ARG A 127 -20.83 14.36 -12.81
CA ARG A 127 -20.50 14.81 -14.17
C ARG A 127 -20.15 16.29 -14.17
N SER A 128 -19.19 16.63 -15.02
CA SER A 128 -18.88 18.00 -15.39
C SER A 128 -18.84 18.12 -16.92
N LYS A 129 -18.44 19.29 -17.44
CA LYS A 129 -18.36 19.53 -18.89
C LYS A 129 -17.38 18.58 -19.59
N GLY A 130 -16.33 18.13 -18.91
CA GLY A 130 -15.26 17.31 -19.51
C GLY A 130 -15.05 15.95 -18.88
N LEU A 131 -15.56 15.71 -17.67
CA LEU A 131 -15.25 14.52 -16.88
C LEU A 131 -16.50 13.85 -16.32
N THR A 132 -16.44 12.53 -16.21
CA THR A 132 -17.37 11.73 -15.41
C THR A 132 -16.59 11.00 -14.33
N LEU A 133 -16.90 11.30 -13.07
CA LEU A 133 -16.36 10.59 -11.91
C LEU A 133 -17.37 9.51 -11.51
N ARG A 134 -16.97 8.24 -11.55
CA ARG A 134 -17.71 7.11 -10.99
C ARG A 134 -17.01 6.67 -9.72
N LEU A 135 -17.62 6.92 -8.57
CA LEU A 135 -17.06 6.59 -7.26
C LEU A 135 -17.82 5.40 -6.67
N ALA A 136 -17.11 4.37 -6.18
CA ALA A 136 -17.75 3.25 -5.52
C ALA A 136 -18.38 3.73 -4.19
N ARG A 137 -19.64 3.35 -3.92
CA ARG A 137 -20.38 3.81 -2.73
C ARG A 137 -19.77 3.32 -1.41
N ASP A 138 -19.00 2.25 -1.45
CA ASP A 138 -18.21 1.74 -0.32
C ASP A 138 -16.93 2.55 -0.05
N GLY A 139 -16.60 3.53 -0.90
CA GLY A 139 -15.39 4.35 -0.77
C GLY A 139 -14.09 3.64 -1.16
N SER A 140 -14.17 2.46 -1.79
CA SER A 140 -12.98 1.69 -2.18
C SER A 140 -12.14 2.38 -3.27
N GLY A 141 -12.77 3.13 -4.18
CA GLY A 141 -12.06 3.84 -5.25
C GLY A 141 -12.97 4.55 -6.25
N ALA A 142 -12.34 5.17 -7.25
CA ALA A 142 -13.01 5.91 -8.31
C ALA A 142 -12.45 5.59 -9.71
N ARG A 143 -13.32 5.69 -10.71
CA ARG A 143 -12.95 5.82 -12.13
C ARG A 143 -13.19 7.26 -12.56
N LEU A 144 -12.19 7.85 -13.20
CA LEU A 144 -12.32 9.13 -13.87
C LEU A 144 -12.38 8.89 -15.37
N GLU A 145 -13.45 9.36 -16.00
CA GLU A 145 -13.72 9.13 -17.42
C GLU A 145 -13.72 10.44 -18.20
N ARG A 146 -13.19 10.38 -19.41
CA ARG A 146 -13.18 11.48 -20.38
C ARG A 146 -13.74 10.94 -21.70
N LYS A 147 -14.80 11.56 -22.21
CA LYS A 147 -15.49 11.10 -23.44
C LYS A 147 -15.95 9.64 -23.41
N GLY A 148 -16.31 9.13 -22.22
CA GLY A 148 -16.78 7.76 -22.03
C GLY A 148 -15.68 6.70 -21.85
N GLU A 149 -14.40 7.09 -21.97
CA GLU A 149 -13.27 6.21 -21.73
C GLU A 149 -12.67 6.47 -20.34
N VAL A 150 -12.22 5.40 -19.66
CA VAL A 150 -11.53 5.52 -18.37
C VAL A 150 -10.15 6.16 -18.61
N ALA A 151 -10.00 7.38 -18.12
CA ALA A 151 -8.77 8.17 -18.22
C ALA A 151 -7.85 7.96 -17.01
N ALA A 152 -8.41 7.66 -15.83
CA ALA A 152 -7.65 7.38 -14.63
C ALA A 152 -8.44 6.54 -13.62
N ILE A 153 -7.71 5.88 -12.72
CA ILE A 153 -8.22 5.18 -11.54
C ILE A 153 -7.67 5.88 -10.30
N ILE A 154 -8.53 6.11 -9.32
CA ILE A 154 -8.15 6.61 -8.00
C ILE A 154 -8.50 5.51 -6.99
N ALA A 155 -7.54 4.63 -6.69
CA ALA A 155 -7.75 3.52 -5.80
C ALA A 155 -6.46 3.17 -5.03
N PRO A 156 -6.54 2.98 -3.70
CA PRO A 156 -7.71 3.26 -2.86
C PRO A 156 -7.92 4.77 -2.76
N LEU A 157 -9.09 5.22 -2.26
CA LEU A 157 -9.26 6.64 -1.93
C LEU A 157 -8.34 7.08 -0.79
N VAL A 158 -8.07 6.18 0.14
CA VAL A 158 -7.13 6.35 1.25
C VAL A 158 -6.61 4.99 1.68
N HIS A 159 -5.35 4.93 2.10
CA HIS A 159 -4.82 3.79 2.85
C HIS A 159 -4.02 4.29 4.05
N VAL A 160 -3.96 3.48 5.11
CA VAL A 160 -3.16 3.75 6.30
C VAL A 160 -2.23 2.56 6.49
N GLU A 161 -0.91 2.80 6.43
CA GLU A 161 0.12 1.76 6.58
C GLU A 161 -0.02 0.54 5.64
N GLY A 162 -0.70 0.72 4.50
CA GLY A 162 -0.94 -0.33 3.51
C GLY A 162 -2.26 -1.07 3.70
N ASP A 163 -3.06 -0.71 4.70
CA ASP A 163 -4.44 -1.19 4.86
C ASP A 163 -5.43 -0.18 4.29
N VAL A 164 -6.53 -0.69 3.71
CA VAL A 164 -7.62 0.15 3.19
C VAL A 164 -8.74 0.20 4.21
N PRO A 165 -9.00 1.37 4.81
CA PRO A 165 -10.09 1.53 5.76
C PRO A 165 -11.44 1.12 5.19
N ARG A 166 -12.27 0.43 5.99
CA ARG A 166 -13.66 0.17 5.60
C ARG A 166 -14.50 1.43 5.69
N LEU A 167 -14.60 2.13 4.57
CA LEU A 167 -15.34 3.38 4.45
C LEU A 167 -16.84 3.14 4.26
N ARG A 168 -17.63 4.15 4.65
CA ARG A 168 -19.06 4.26 4.32
C ARG A 168 -19.36 5.69 3.92
N LEU A 169 -20.23 5.86 2.93
CA LEU A 169 -20.76 7.17 2.56
C LEU A 169 -21.59 7.74 3.72
N VAL A 170 -21.24 8.94 4.16
CA VAL A 170 -21.97 9.67 5.22
C VAL A 170 -22.59 10.96 4.72
N GLU A 171 -22.16 11.49 3.57
CA GLU A 171 -22.76 12.66 2.93
C GLU A 171 -22.68 12.56 1.41
N GLU A 172 -23.81 12.74 0.75
CA GLU A 172 -23.93 12.71 -0.72
C GLU A 172 -24.42 14.06 -1.25
N ARG A 173 -23.57 15.08 -1.22
CA ARG A 173 -23.88 16.41 -1.80
C ARG A 173 -22.92 16.72 -2.96
N ASN A 174 -22.60 18.00 -3.15
CA ASN A 174 -21.57 18.47 -4.10
C ASN A 174 -20.18 17.91 -3.76
N THR A 175 -19.93 17.66 -2.48
CA THR A 175 -18.80 16.87 -1.99
C THR A 175 -19.36 15.58 -1.41
N LEU A 176 -18.75 14.47 -1.78
CA LEU A 176 -19.03 13.15 -1.23
C LEU A 176 -18.13 12.97 -0.01
N ARG A 177 -18.69 12.58 1.13
CA ARG A 177 -17.92 12.33 2.34
C ARG A 177 -18.05 10.89 2.76
N PHE A 178 -16.92 10.27 3.03
CA PHE A 178 -16.77 8.91 3.52
C PHE A 178 -16.13 8.93 4.89
N ARG A 179 -16.54 7.99 5.75
CA ARG A 179 -15.94 7.81 7.07
C ARG A 179 -15.80 6.33 7.38
N GLY A 180 -14.71 5.96 8.02
CA GLY A 180 -14.44 4.59 8.48
C GLY A 180 -13.11 4.54 9.21
N GLU A 181 -13.02 3.69 10.24
CA GLU A 181 -11.75 3.34 10.92
C GLU A 181 -10.84 4.55 11.24
N GLY A 182 -11.42 5.61 11.78
CA GLY A 182 -10.69 6.82 12.21
C GLY A 182 -10.31 7.80 11.10
N VAL A 183 -10.61 7.50 9.83
CA VAL A 183 -10.38 8.40 8.70
C VAL A 183 -11.68 9.00 8.16
N THR A 184 -11.58 10.20 7.61
CA THR A 184 -12.64 10.83 6.82
C THR A 184 -12.04 11.24 5.48
N VAL A 185 -12.70 10.88 4.38
CA VAL A 185 -12.29 11.23 3.03
C VAL A 185 -13.40 12.03 2.37
N SER A 186 -13.04 13.14 1.73
CA SER A 186 -13.93 13.96 0.94
C SER A 186 -13.51 13.92 -0.52
N VAL A 187 -14.47 13.67 -1.42
CA VAL A 187 -14.26 13.63 -2.86
C VAL A 187 -15.19 14.62 -3.55
N ALA A 188 -14.66 15.50 -4.38
CA ALA A 188 -15.45 16.47 -5.13
C ALA A 188 -14.99 16.56 -6.59
N LEU A 189 -15.94 16.69 -7.51
CA LEU A 189 -15.68 17.04 -8.90
C LEU A 189 -15.98 18.53 -9.09
N ARG A 190 -14.95 19.33 -9.40
CA ARG A 190 -15.06 20.79 -9.58
C ARG A 190 -14.55 21.15 -10.98
N GLY A 191 -15.47 21.45 -11.89
CA GLY A 191 -15.10 21.69 -13.28
C GLY A 191 -14.38 20.47 -13.87
N ASN A 192 -13.12 20.62 -14.26
CA ASN A 192 -12.30 19.54 -14.82
C ASN A 192 -11.28 18.98 -13.81
N GLU A 193 -11.51 19.15 -12.51
CA GLU A 193 -10.63 18.70 -11.44
C GLU A 193 -11.36 17.77 -10.47
N VAL A 194 -10.68 16.73 -10.02
CA VAL A 194 -11.12 15.88 -8.92
C VAL A 194 -10.27 16.21 -7.70
N ALA A 195 -10.91 16.63 -6.62
CA ALA A 195 -10.28 16.86 -5.33
C ALA A 195 -10.55 15.68 -4.39
N VAL A 196 -9.50 15.15 -3.77
CA VAL A 196 -9.55 14.13 -2.71
C VAL A 196 -8.80 14.69 -1.50
N SER A 197 -9.45 14.73 -0.33
CA SER A 197 -8.89 15.29 0.92
C SER A 197 -9.36 14.54 2.15
#